data_AF-A0A512MCN2-F1
#
_entry.id   AF-A0A512MCN2-F1
#
_cell.length_a   1.000
_cell.length_b   1.000
_cell.length_c   1.000
_cell.angle_alpha   90.00
_cell.angle_beta   90.00
_cell.angle_gamma   90.00
#
_symmetry.space_group_name_H-M   'P 1'
#
loop_
_entity.id
_entity.type
_entity.pdbx_description
1 polymer ?
#
loop_
_entity_poly.entity_id
_entity_poly.type
_entity_poly.pdbx_seq_one_letter_code
_entity_poly.pdbx_strand_id
1 'polypeptide(L)'
;MHASVIRLFEYTRSRVTERDILDFSPGDPGYPDYVKMWTEIWRSGGIPQETEFDLSEVIGLTGWARPEAWGEPERFRRYRRFTSAVGVALLHQGNDSDSVRPANYLARDLVVDLDERCGEHLALLRAVAESTRTVLNATNVEVEFPYFTFAMMILAQRALDWSGSERAAAQLMEDEGAVRANTALNWLVCDDRFLLGLSVHGQLRGDWISLARGLRNPTRHEETQLVMEAMSG
;
A
#
# COMPACT_ATOMS: atom_id res chain seq x y z
N MET A 1 12.60 11.17 5.02
CA MET A 1 11.14 10.96 4.94
C MET A 1 10.49 12.04 4.09
N HIS A 2 9.67 11.66 3.10
CA HIS A 2 9.01 12.61 2.19
C HIS A 2 7.85 13.36 2.86
N ALA A 3 7.59 14.60 2.43
CA ALA A 3 6.51 15.44 2.96
C ALA A 3 5.11 14.85 2.75
N SER A 4 4.89 14.11 1.65
CA SER A 4 3.63 13.42 1.36
C SER A 4 3.28 12.37 2.43
N VAL A 5 4.28 11.63 2.89
CA VAL A 5 4.12 10.56 3.89
C VAL A 5 3.82 11.14 5.27
N ILE A 6 4.52 12.20 5.68
CA ILE A 6 4.21 12.94 6.92
C ILE A 6 2.77 13.44 6.88
N ARG A 7 2.35 14.03 5.75
CA ARG A 7 0.98 14.53 5.59
C ARG A 7 -0.07 13.41 5.62
N LEU A 8 0.20 12.24 5.03
CA LEU A 8 -0.69 11.10 5.12
C LEU A 8 -0.82 10.61 6.57
N PHE A 9 0.29 10.50 7.30
CA PHE A 9 0.28 10.13 8.70
C PHE A 9 -0.55 11.10 9.55
N GLU A 10 -0.33 12.42 9.43
CA GLU A 10 -1.13 13.41 10.17
C GLU A 10 -2.63 13.38 9.76
N TYR A 11 -2.89 13.17 8.47
CA TYR A 11 -4.25 13.04 7.95
C TYR A 11 -4.99 11.83 8.56
N THR A 12 -4.34 10.66 8.66
CA THR A 12 -4.96 9.46 9.20
C THR A 12 -5.03 9.51 10.73
N ARG A 13 -3.99 10.03 11.39
CA ARG A 13 -3.91 10.26 12.84
C ARG A 13 -5.04 11.17 13.35
N SER A 14 -5.37 12.22 12.61
CA SER A 14 -6.48 13.14 12.96
C SER A 14 -7.87 12.53 12.78
N ARG A 15 -8.00 11.38 12.11
CA ARG A 15 -9.28 10.71 11.82
C ARG A 15 -9.51 9.44 12.64
N VAL A 16 -8.44 8.76 13.03
CA VAL A 16 -8.52 7.64 13.97
C VAL A 16 -8.72 8.17 15.38
N THR A 17 -9.52 7.45 16.18
CA THR A 17 -9.74 7.78 17.59
C THR A 17 -9.10 6.73 18.49
N GLU A 18 -8.82 7.07 19.75
CA GLU A 18 -8.38 6.10 20.76
C GLU A 18 -9.35 4.91 20.88
N ARG A 19 -10.65 5.16 20.72
CA ARG A 19 -11.66 4.08 20.72
C ARG A 19 -11.53 3.14 19.52
N ASP A 20 -11.20 3.66 18.33
CA ASP A 20 -10.93 2.82 17.17
C ASP A 20 -9.69 1.94 17.41
N ILE A 21 -8.64 2.48 18.04
CA ILE A 21 -7.45 1.70 18.41
C ILE A 21 -7.82 0.59 19.41
N LEU A 22 -8.58 0.92 20.45
CA LEU A 22 -9.05 -0.05 21.46
C LEU A 22 -9.91 -1.17 20.86
N ASP A 23 -10.81 -0.83 19.94
CA ASP A 23 -11.79 -1.77 19.38
C ASP A 23 -11.17 -2.70 18.33
N PHE A 24 -10.13 -2.26 17.61
CA PHE A 24 -9.60 -2.97 16.44
C PHE A 24 -8.15 -3.43 16.54
N SER A 25 -7.42 -3.00 17.57
CA SER A 25 -6.12 -3.62 17.88
C SER A 25 -6.34 -5.09 18.25
N PRO A 26 -5.47 -6.01 17.80
CA PRO A 26 -5.53 -7.41 18.21
C PRO A 26 -5.56 -7.54 19.73
N GLY A 27 -6.40 -8.43 20.26
CA GLY A 27 -6.47 -8.73 21.69
C GLY A 27 -5.85 -10.08 21.97
N ASP A 28 -4.52 -10.20 21.90
CA ASP A 28 -3.83 -11.44 22.27
C ASP A 28 -3.50 -11.43 23.78
N PRO A 29 -3.95 -12.43 24.58
CA PRO A 29 -3.58 -12.57 25.98
C PRO A 29 -2.06 -12.65 26.24
N GLY A 30 -1.25 -12.97 25.23
CA GLY A 30 0.22 -12.99 25.31
C GLY A 30 0.90 -11.64 25.11
N TYR A 31 0.20 -10.63 24.55
CA TYR A 31 0.77 -9.36 24.12
C TYR A 31 -0.09 -8.17 24.59
N PRO A 32 0.02 -7.79 25.87
CA PRO A 32 -0.87 -6.82 26.51
C PRO A 32 -0.73 -5.36 26.03
N ASP A 33 0.22 -5.02 25.15
CA ASP A 33 0.63 -3.63 24.91
C ASP A 33 0.41 -3.08 23.48
N TYR A 34 -0.25 -3.79 22.55
CA TYR A 34 -0.55 -3.22 21.21
C TYR A 34 -1.37 -1.92 21.29
N VAL A 35 -2.45 -1.93 22.08
CA VAL A 35 -3.30 -0.75 22.29
C VAL A 35 -2.46 0.40 22.82
N LYS A 36 -1.59 0.13 23.80
CA LYS A 36 -0.73 1.15 24.42
C LYS A 36 0.25 1.72 23.40
N MET A 37 0.96 0.88 22.65
CA MET A 37 1.92 1.30 21.62
C MET A 37 1.23 2.14 20.54
N TRP A 38 0.12 1.67 19.96
CA TRP A 38 -0.60 2.41 18.93
C TRP A 38 -1.23 3.70 19.45
N THR A 39 -1.66 3.71 20.72
CA THR A 39 -2.12 4.94 21.39
C THR A 39 -0.97 5.92 21.61
N GLU A 40 0.24 5.46 21.94
CA GLU A 40 1.44 6.29 22.09
C GLU A 40 1.83 6.96 20.77
N ILE A 41 1.86 6.20 19.66
CA ILE A 41 2.10 6.72 18.31
C ILE A 41 1.05 7.78 17.94
N TRP A 42 -0.23 7.48 18.22
CA TRP A 42 -1.33 8.40 17.96
C TRP A 42 -1.22 9.70 18.78
N ARG A 43 -0.96 9.62 20.09
CA ARG A 43 -0.85 10.77 20.99
C ARG A 43 0.36 11.63 20.69
N SER A 44 1.53 11.01 20.56
CA SER A 44 2.79 11.72 20.34
C SER A 44 2.86 12.37 18.95
N GLY A 45 2.21 11.77 17.95
CA GLY A 45 2.46 12.11 16.55
C GLY A 45 3.89 11.76 16.10
N GLY A 46 4.61 10.98 16.91
CA GLY A 46 5.92 10.44 16.56
C GLY A 46 5.76 9.22 15.67
N ILE A 47 6.39 9.24 14.51
CA ILE A 47 6.55 8.05 13.69
C ILE A 47 7.73 7.26 14.29
N PRO A 48 7.53 5.98 14.67
CA PRO A 48 8.63 5.12 15.14
C PRO A 48 9.77 5.08 14.13
N GLN A 49 11.01 4.82 14.54
CA GLN A 49 12.16 4.74 13.62
C GLN A 49 12.46 3.32 13.14
N GLU A 50 12.19 2.34 14.01
CA GLU A 50 12.47 0.93 13.79
C GLU A 50 11.19 0.13 13.95
N THR A 51 11.20 -1.08 13.37
CA THR A 51 10.13 -2.05 13.51
C THR A 51 10.37 -2.91 14.76
N GLU A 52 9.32 -3.09 15.55
CA GLU A 52 9.25 -4.13 16.57
C GLU A 52 8.13 -5.11 16.17
N PHE A 53 8.19 -6.34 16.70
CA PHE A 53 7.21 -7.39 16.37
C PHE A 53 5.76 -6.92 16.51
N ASP A 54 5.46 -6.22 17.61
CA ASP A 54 4.14 -5.70 17.90
C ASP A 54 3.62 -4.72 16.83
N LEU A 55 4.53 -3.97 16.21
CA LEU A 55 4.19 -3.00 15.19
C LEU A 55 3.90 -3.69 13.86
N SER A 56 4.79 -4.57 13.41
CA SER A 56 4.63 -5.27 12.13
C SER A 56 3.46 -6.25 12.15
N GLU A 57 3.23 -6.91 13.29
CA GLU A 57 2.10 -7.82 13.47
C GLU A 57 0.76 -7.09 13.38
N VAL A 58 0.60 -5.94 14.05
CA VAL A 58 -0.66 -5.18 13.96
C VAL A 58 -0.91 -4.64 12.55
N ILE A 59 0.14 -4.14 11.89
CA ILE A 59 0.04 -3.73 10.47
C ILE A 59 -0.35 -4.93 9.59
N GLY A 60 0.20 -6.11 9.85
CA GLY A 60 -0.15 -7.35 9.17
C GLY A 60 -1.61 -7.74 9.41
N LEU A 61 -2.01 -7.96 10.66
CA LEU A 61 -3.33 -8.42 11.08
C LEU A 61 -4.47 -7.50 10.60
N THR A 62 -4.27 -6.18 10.67
CA THR A 62 -5.25 -5.22 10.14
C THR A 62 -5.38 -5.30 8.63
N GLY A 63 -4.28 -5.57 7.93
CA GLY A 63 -4.23 -5.82 6.50
C GLY A 63 -5.10 -6.97 6.01
N TRP A 64 -5.08 -8.07 6.75
CA TRP A 64 -5.81 -9.29 6.41
C TRP A 64 -7.32 -9.19 6.60
N ALA A 65 -7.75 -8.35 7.55
CA ALA A 65 -9.15 -8.25 7.90
C ALA A 65 -9.96 -7.52 6.81
N ARG A 66 -11.14 -8.07 6.49
CA ARG A 66 -12.10 -7.40 5.61
C ARG A 66 -12.93 -6.42 6.44
N PRO A 67 -12.97 -5.12 6.09
CA PRO A 67 -13.79 -4.15 6.82
C PRO A 67 -15.26 -4.58 6.94
N GLU A 68 -15.79 -5.28 5.94
CA GLU A 68 -17.17 -5.74 5.87
C GLU A 68 -17.50 -6.84 6.89
N ALA A 69 -16.48 -7.46 7.50
CA ALA A 69 -16.67 -8.44 8.57
C ALA A 69 -16.94 -7.78 9.94
N TRP A 70 -16.79 -6.46 10.04
CA TRP A 70 -16.98 -5.71 11.29
C TRP A 70 -18.35 -5.03 11.33
N GLY A 71 -18.92 -4.87 12.53
CA GLY A 71 -20.19 -4.15 12.71
C GLY A 71 -20.13 -2.67 12.30
N GLU A 72 -18.93 -2.09 12.25
CA GLU A 72 -18.69 -0.70 11.85
C GLU A 72 -17.52 -0.59 10.85
N PRO A 73 -17.73 -0.97 9.56
CA PRO A 73 -16.67 -1.11 8.57
C PRO A 73 -15.83 0.15 8.36
N GLU A 74 -16.45 1.33 8.40
CA GLU A 74 -15.73 2.59 8.17
C GLU A 74 -14.81 2.96 9.34
N ARG A 75 -15.21 2.65 10.58
CA ARG A 75 -14.33 2.85 11.74
C ARG A 75 -13.08 1.97 11.63
N PHE A 76 -13.26 0.72 11.20
CA PHE A 76 -12.14 -0.18 10.93
C PHE A 76 -11.24 0.36 9.81
N ARG A 77 -11.80 0.86 8.69
CA ARG A 77 -10.99 1.50 7.63
C ARG A 77 -10.21 2.70 8.14
N ARG A 78 -10.76 3.54 9.02
CA ARG A 78 -9.99 4.65 9.62
C ARG A 78 -8.78 4.13 10.40
N TYR A 79 -8.95 3.06 11.17
CA TYR A 79 -7.86 2.43 11.90
C TYR A 79 -6.83 1.81 10.95
N ARG A 80 -7.24 1.05 9.93
CA ARG A 80 -6.31 0.47 8.95
C ARG A 80 -5.55 1.52 8.15
N ARG A 81 -6.20 2.62 7.73
CA ARG A 81 -5.50 3.76 7.10
C ARG A 81 -4.38 4.30 8.00
N PHE A 82 -4.62 4.37 9.31
CA PHE A 82 -3.61 4.81 10.27
C PHE A 82 -2.45 3.81 10.38
N THR A 83 -2.72 2.51 10.53
CA THR A 83 -1.65 1.50 10.61
C THR A 83 -0.86 1.39 9.30
N SER A 84 -1.52 1.44 8.13
CA SER A 84 -0.86 1.46 6.82
C SER A 84 -0.03 2.73 6.61
N ALA A 85 -0.47 3.90 7.09
CA ALA A 85 0.31 5.13 7.00
C ALA A 85 1.60 5.05 7.83
N VAL A 86 1.55 4.42 9.02
CA VAL A 86 2.75 4.13 9.82
C VAL A 86 3.68 3.15 9.08
N GLY A 87 3.13 2.09 8.48
CA GLY A 87 3.92 1.14 7.67
C GLY A 87 4.66 1.82 6.51
N VAL A 88 3.97 2.65 5.73
CA VAL A 88 4.62 3.43 4.67
C VAL A 88 5.69 4.36 5.23
N ALA A 89 5.48 4.98 6.39
CA ALA A 89 6.46 5.86 7.00
C ALA A 89 7.74 5.14 7.43
N LEU A 90 7.63 3.90 7.92
CA LEU A 90 8.78 3.06 8.28
C LEU A 90 9.60 2.65 7.07
N LEU A 91 8.97 2.35 5.93
CA LEU A 91 9.68 2.14 4.66
C LEU A 91 10.51 3.38 4.28
N HIS A 92 9.95 4.58 4.48
CA HIS A 92 10.64 5.86 4.21
C HIS A 92 11.76 6.20 5.20
N GLN A 93 11.92 5.41 6.26
CA GLN A 93 13.05 5.49 7.18
C GLN A 93 14.11 4.41 6.90
N GLY A 94 13.91 3.58 5.87
CA GLY A 94 14.89 2.58 5.45
C GLY A 94 14.65 1.19 6.05
N ASN A 95 13.52 0.95 6.72
CA ASN A 95 13.13 -0.42 7.08
C ASN A 95 12.78 -1.20 5.81
N ASP A 96 13.15 -2.47 5.76
CA ASP A 96 12.75 -3.36 4.68
C ASP A 96 11.25 -3.73 4.75
N SER A 97 10.69 -4.13 3.62
CA SER A 97 9.26 -4.47 3.55
C SER A 97 8.93 -5.76 4.28
N ASP A 98 9.87 -6.70 4.44
CA ASP A 98 9.66 -7.93 5.20
C ASP A 98 9.47 -7.65 6.71
N SER A 99 10.19 -6.66 7.24
CA SER A 99 10.14 -6.26 8.65
C SER A 99 8.95 -5.36 8.95
N VAL A 100 8.45 -4.61 7.96
CA VAL A 100 7.26 -3.77 8.10
C VAL A 100 6.00 -4.54 7.69
N ARG A 101 5.86 -4.76 6.38
CA ARG A 101 4.82 -5.51 5.67
C ARG A 101 5.15 -5.45 4.16
N PRO A 102 4.95 -6.54 3.40
CA PRO A 102 5.39 -6.56 2.00
C PRO A 102 4.74 -5.45 1.17
N ALA A 103 5.50 -4.92 0.20
CA ALA A 103 5.13 -3.69 -0.50
C ALA A 103 3.80 -3.83 -1.27
N ASN A 104 3.50 -5.01 -1.80
CA ASN A 104 2.24 -5.29 -2.48
C ASN A 104 1.01 -5.19 -1.55
N TYR A 105 1.17 -5.43 -0.24
CA TYR A 105 0.11 -5.25 0.73
C TYR A 105 -0.14 -3.78 1.04
N LEU A 106 0.95 -3.03 1.31
CA LEU A 106 0.83 -1.62 1.65
C LEU A 106 0.27 -0.84 0.46
N ALA A 107 0.74 -1.10 -0.76
CA ALA A 107 0.20 -0.50 -1.97
C ALA A 107 -1.29 -0.80 -2.17
N ARG A 108 -1.72 -2.04 -1.89
CA ARG A 108 -3.13 -2.45 -1.96
C ARG A 108 -3.98 -1.68 -0.96
N ASP A 109 -3.53 -1.56 0.28
CA ASP A 109 -4.29 -0.87 1.34
C ASP A 109 -4.52 0.60 1.00
N LEU A 110 -3.53 1.29 0.42
CA LEU A 110 -3.70 2.66 -0.06
C LEU A 110 -4.85 2.79 -1.08
N VAL A 111 -5.05 1.78 -1.94
CA VAL A 111 -6.08 1.81 -2.98
C VAL A 111 -7.46 1.46 -2.41
N VAL A 112 -7.56 0.36 -1.68
CA VAL A 112 -8.86 -0.19 -1.24
C VAL A 112 -9.49 0.58 -0.08
N ASP A 113 -8.69 1.27 0.73
CA ASP A 113 -9.18 2.12 1.80
C ASP A 113 -9.31 3.57 1.38
N LEU A 114 -9.15 3.90 0.11
CA LEU A 114 -9.48 5.23 -0.39
C LEU A 114 -10.89 5.64 0.09
N ASP A 115 -11.00 6.82 0.69
CA ASP A 115 -12.30 7.43 0.98
C ASP A 115 -12.71 8.20 -0.28
N GLU A 116 -13.56 7.58 -1.10
CA GLU A 116 -13.98 8.13 -2.40
C GLU A 116 -14.68 9.49 -2.29
N ARG A 117 -15.15 9.87 -1.10
CA ARG A 117 -15.80 11.15 -0.84
C ARG A 117 -14.81 12.26 -0.49
N CYS A 118 -13.54 11.93 -0.26
CA CYS A 118 -12.53 12.86 0.21
C CYS A 118 -11.43 13.08 -0.85
N GLY A 119 -11.53 14.17 -1.60
CA GLY A 119 -10.53 14.55 -2.61
C GLY A 119 -9.13 14.81 -2.02
N GLU A 120 -9.04 15.28 -0.77
CA GLU A 120 -7.77 15.44 -0.06
C GLU A 120 -7.08 14.08 0.15
N HIS A 121 -7.83 13.06 0.57
CA HIS A 121 -7.29 11.71 0.77
C HIS A 121 -6.72 11.16 -0.54
N LEU A 122 -7.49 11.27 -1.62
CA LEU A 122 -7.05 10.82 -2.95
C LEU A 122 -5.75 11.52 -3.38
N ALA A 123 -5.66 12.84 -3.21
CA ALA A 123 -4.45 13.59 -3.54
C ALA A 123 -3.23 13.15 -2.72
N LEU A 124 -3.42 12.89 -1.41
CA LEU A 124 -2.36 12.39 -0.53
C LEU A 124 -1.90 11.00 -0.96
N LEU A 125 -2.82 10.07 -1.21
CA LEU A 125 -2.50 8.70 -1.61
C LEU A 125 -1.74 8.65 -2.94
N ARG A 126 -2.13 9.49 -3.91
CA ARG A 126 -1.40 9.62 -5.19
C ARG A 126 0.06 10.05 -4.97
N ALA A 127 0.27 11.09 -4.17
CA ALA A 127 1.62 11.60 -3.87
C ALA A 127 2.44 10.59 -3.05
N VAL A 128 1.81 9.87 -2.13
CA VAL A 128 2.48 8.84 -1.33
C VAL A 128 2.89 7.65 -2.18
N ALA A 129 2.02 7.14 -3.06
CA ALA A 129 2.34 6.03 -3.94
C ALA A 129 3.57 6.33 -4.81
N GLU A 130 3.61 7.52 -5.42
CA GLU A 130 4.75 7.98 -6.23
C GLU A 130 6.05 8.11 -5.42
N SER A 131 5.99 8.75 -4.26
CA SER A 131 7.17 8.91 -3.39
C SER A 131 7.68 7.57 -2.86
N THR A 132 6.79 6.63 -2.54
CA THR A 132 7.15 5.32 -2.00
C THR A 132 7.75 4.43 -3.07
N ARG A 133 7.19 4.43 -4.29
CA ARG A 133 7.83 3.81 -5.46
C ARG A 133 9.26 4.33 -5.63
N THR A 134 9.45 5.65 -5.61
CA THR A 134 10.78 6.27 -5.80
C THR A 134 11.78 5.81 -4.74
N VAL A 135 11.37 5.78 -3.47
CA VAL A 135 12.21 5.31 -2.36
C VAL A 135 12.59 3.84 -2.55
N LEU A 136 11.61 2.97 -2.81
CA LEU A 136 11.85 1.53 -2.91
C LEU A 136 12.64 1.15 -4.16
N ASN A 137 12.39 1.80 -5.30
CA ASN A 137 13.17 1.59 -6.52
C ASN A 137 14.65 1.97 -6.31
N ALA A 138 14.92 3.04 -5.54
CA ALA A 138 16.28 3.49 -5.26
C ALA A 138 17.08 2.51 -4.38
N THR A 139 16.43 1.63 -3.62
CA THR A 139 17.15 0.62 -2.80
C THR A 139 17.66 -0.54 -3.66
N ASN A 140 17.03 -0.79 -4.81
CA ASN A 140 17.36 -1.87 -5.75
C ASN A 140 17.35 -3.29 -5.14
N VAL A 141 16.71 -3.44 -3.98
CA VAL A 141 16.56 -4.72 -3.26
C VAL A 141 15.10 -5.15 -3.10
N GLU A 142 14.16 -4.24 -3.37
CA GLU A 142 12.72 -4.49 -3.26
C GLU A 142 12.17 -4.95 -4.61
N VAL A 143 11.58 -6.15 -4.71
CA VAL A 143 10.98 -6.66 -5.95
C VAL A 143 9.53 -6.19 -6.15
N GLU A 144 8.86 -5.82 -5.06
CA GLU A 144 7.43 -5.50 -5.07
C GLU A 144 7.14 -4.00 -5.25
N PHE A 145 8.15 -3.14 -5.43
CA PHE A 145 7.91 -1.71 -5.67
C PHE A 145 7.00 -1.41 -6.88
N PRO A 146 6.94 -2.22 -7.96
CA PRO A 146 6.02 -1.97 -9.08
C PRO A 146 4.54 -1.99 -8.66
N TYR A 147 4.17 -2.60 -7.52
CA TYR A 147 2.80 -2.52 -7.00
C TYR A 147 2.41 -1.09 -6.60
N PHE A 148 3.36 -0.25 -6.18
CA PHE A 148 3.08 1.17 -5.96
C PHE A 148 2.85 1.91 -7.27
N THR A 149 3.52 1.53 -8.36
CA THR A 149 3.27 2.08 -9.71
C THR A 149 1.89 1.66 -10.23
N PHE A 150 1.48 0.42 -9.96
CA PHE A 150 0.12 -0.02 -10.26
C PHE A 150 -0.94 0.72 -9.44
N ALA A 151 -0.67 0.96 -8.15
CA ALA A 151 -1.51 1.82 -7.31
C ALA A 151 -1.62 3.26 -7.85
N MET A 152 -0.52 3.85 -8.35
CA MET A 152 -0.55 5.17 -9.00
C MET A 152 -1.51 5.20 -10.19
N MET A 153 -1.47 4.16 -11.04
CA MET A 153 -2.38 4.02 -12.18
C MET A 153 -3.84 4.01 -11.74
N ILE A 154 -4.18 3.16 -10.77
CA ILE A 154 -5.56 3.04 -10.27
C ILE A 154 -6.02 4.36 -9.62
N LEU A 155 -5.21 4.96 -8.77
CA LEU A 155 -5.56 6.22 -8.08
C LEU A 155 -5.70 7.39 -9.07
N ALA A 156 -4.93 7.41 -10.17
CA ALA A 156 -5.13 8.38 -11.24
C ALA A 156 -6.49 8.21 -11.92
N GLN A 157 -6.92 6.98 -12.22
CA GLN A 157 -8.26 6.74 -12.77
C GLN A 157 -9.38 7.12 -11.79
N ARG A 158 -9.20 6.88 -10.49
CA ARG A 158 -10.15 7.35 -9.44
C ARG A 158 -10.28 8.88 -9.42
N ALA A 159 -9.20 9.59 -9.79
CA ALA A 159 -9.18 11.03 -9.94
C ALA A 159 -9.68 11.53 -11.32
N LEU A 160 -10.10 10.62 -12.21
CA LEU A 160 -10.39 10.90 -13.62
C LEU A 160 -9.22 11.52 -14.39
N ASP A 161 -7.99 11.30 -13.91
CA ASP A 161 -6.75 11.73 -14.54
C ASP A 161 -6.24 10.64 -15.48
N TRP A 162 -6.84 10.58 -16.68
CA TRP A 162 -6.49 9.57 -17.69
C TRP A 162 -5.02 9.67 -18.12
N SER A 163 -4.51 10.88 -18.32
CA SER A 163 -3.11 11.10 -18.69
C SER A 163 -2.15 10.64 -17.60
N GLY A 164 -2.50 10.86 -16.32
CA GLY A 164 -1.76 10.31 -15.19
C GLY A 164 -1.79 8.79 -15.14
N SER A 165 -2.94 8.17 -15.42
CA SER A 165 -3.06 6.71 -15.51
C SER A 165 -2.19 6.14 -16.63
N GLU A 166 -2.17 6.77 -17.79
CA GLU A 166 -1.38 6.35 -18.96
C GLU A 166 0.12 6.42 -18.68
N ARG A 167 0.60 7.52 -18.07
CA ARG A 167 1.99 7.64 -17.62
C ARG A 167 2.36 6.55 -16.61
N ALA A 168 1.47 6.25 -15.67
CA ALA A 168 1.70 5.20 -14.70
C ALA A 168 1.71 3.80 -15.35
N ALA A 169 0.91 3.56 -16.39
CA ALA A 169 0.94 2.31 -17.14
C ALA A 169 2.27 2.11 -17.87
N ALA A 170 2.77 3.14 -18.56
CA ALA A 170 4.09 3.10 -19.20
C ALA A 170 5.21 2.87 -18.16
N GLN A 171 5.18 3.61 -17.05
CA GLN A 171 6.15 3.41 -15.96
C GLN A 171 6.07 2.02 -15.35
N LEU A 172 4.87 1.42 -15.26
CA LEU A 172 4.71 0.07 -14.71
C LEU A 172 5.39 -0.98 -15.60
N MET A 173 5.31 -0.84 -16.92
CA MET A 173 6.02 -1.72 -17.85
C MET A 173 7.54 -1.63 -17.69
N GLU A 174 8.06 -0.40 -17.52
CA GLU A 174 9.48 -0.17 -17.24
C GLU A 174 9.91 -0.76 -15.90
N ASP A 175 9.12 -0.54 -14.85
CA ASP A 175 9.42 -0.99 -13.48
C ASP A 175 9.42 -2.51 -13.39
N GLU A 176 8.44 -3.16 -14.02
CA GLU A 176 8.34 -4.61 -14.06
C GLU A 176 9.51 -5.23 -14.83
N GLY A 177 9.83 -4.67 -16.00
CA GLY A 177 10.98 -5.09 -16.80
C GLY A 177 12.31 -4.87 -16.08
N ALA A 178 12.45 -3.78 -15.32
CA ALA A 178 13.65 -3.50 -14.52
C ALA A 178 13.86 -4.53 -13.41
N VAL A 179 12.79 -4.92 -12.70
CA VAL A 179 12.87 -5.99 -11.69
C VAL A 179 13.29 -7.32 -12.34
N ARG A 180 12.68 -7.70 -13.47
CA ARG A 180 13.02 -8.96 -14.17
C ARG A 180 14.42 -8.98 -14.78
N ALA A 181 14.94 -7.83 -15.19
CA ALA A 181 16.29 -7.72 -15.71
C ALA A 181 17.36 -7.70 -14.61
N ASN A 182 16.96 -7.45 -13.35
CA ASN A 182 17.88 -7.36 -12.23
C ASN A 182 18.27 -8.74 -11.71
N THR A 183 19.47 -9.19 -12.10
CA THR A 183 20.01 -10.50 -11.72
C THR A 183 20.16 -10.70 -10.21
N ALA A 184 20.29 -9.62 -9.42
CA ALA A 184 20.35 -9.69 -7.96
C ALA A 184 18.98 -10.04 -7.33
N LEU A 185 17.89 -9.80 -8.06
CA LEU A 185 16.52 -10.01 -7.62
C LEU A 185 15.88 -11.27 -8.22
N ASN A 186 16.49 -11.89 -9.23
CA ASN A 186 15.92 -13.03 -9.95
C ASN A 186 15.46 -14.19 -9.06
N TRP A 187 16.12 -14.43 -7.92
CA TRP A 187 15.77 -15.51 -6.99
C TRP A 187 14.50 -15.22 -6.16
N LEU A 188 14.05 -13.96 -6.10
CA LEU A 188 12.81 -13.54 -5.46
C LEU A 188 11.62 -13.54 -6.43
N VAL A 189 11.87 -13.49 -7.74
CA VAL A 189 10.83 -13.57 -8.77
C VAL A 189 10.26 -15.00 -8.78
N CYS A 190 8.95 -15.10 -8.59
CA CYS A 190 8.24 -16.38 -8.42
C CYS A 190 7.93 -17.07 -9.74
N ASP A 191 7.46 -16.30 -10.73
CA ASP A 191 7.10 -16.79 -12.05
C ASP A 191 6.95 -15.65 -13.08
N ASP A 192 6.56 -16.03 -14.30
CA ASP A 192 6.50 -15.14 -15.46
C ASP A 192 5.23 -14.29 -15.53
N ARG A 193 4.29 -14.41 -14.58
CA ARG A 193 3.08 -13.59 -14.61
C ARG A 193 3.42 -12.14 -14.29
N PHE A 194 2.95 -11.23 -15.13
CA PHE A 194 3.14 -9.80 -14.97
C PHE A 194 2.65 -9.33 -13.59
N LEU A 195 3.51 -8.60 -12.87
CA LEU A 195 3.31 -8.09 -11.50
C LEU A 195 3.05 -9.17 -10.42
N LEU A 196 2.11 -10.09 -10.63
CA LEU A 196 1.75 -11.19 -9.72
C LEU A 196 2.87 -12.21 -9.51
N GLY A 197 3.78 -12.33 -10.48
CA GLY A 197 4.99 -13.15 -10.39
C GLY A 197 6.12 -12.49 -9.61
N LEU A 198 6.00 -11.20 -9.24
CA LEU A 198 7.00 -10.49 -8.44
C LEU A 198 6.85 -10.70 -6.93
N SER A 199 5.77 -11.37 -6.49
CA SER A 199 5.47 -11.54 -5.06
C SER A 199 5.28 -13.01 -4.69
N VAL A 200 6.02 -13.45 -3.67
CA VAL A 200 5.81 -14.75 -2.99
C VAL A 200 4.50 -14.76 -2.19
N HIS A 201 3.97 -13.58 -1.87
CA HIS A 201 2.78 -13.40 -1.06
C HIS A 201 1.50 -13.37 -1.93
N GLY A 202 1.12 -14.54 -2.43
CA GLY A 202 0.00 -14.69 -3.38
C GLY A 202 -1.41 -14.44 -2.83
N GLN A 203 -1.58 -14.14 -1.55
CA GLN A 203 -2.89 -14.02 -0.91
C GLN A 203 -3.71 -12.83 -1.44
N LEU A 204 -3.06 -11.74 -1.87
CA LEU A 204 -3.72 -10.56 -2.45
C LEU A 204 -3.91 -10.62 -3.97
N ARG A 205 -3.57 -11.74 -4.63
CA ARG A 205 -3.71 -11.87 -6.10
C ARG A 205 -5.14 -11.59 -6.56
N GLY A 206 -6.14 -12.11 -5.83
CA GLY A 206 -7.55 -11.89 -6.17
C GLY A 206 -7.95 -10.41 -6.12
N ASP A 207 -7.45 -9.66 -5.12
CA ASP A 207 -7.72 -8.23 -4.97
C ASP A 207 -7.09 -7.43 -6.12
N TRP A 208 -5.84 -7.72 -6.46
CA TRP A 208 -5.15 -7.04 -7.55
C TRP A 208 -5.78 -7.33 -8.92
N ILE A 209 -6.18 -8.58 -9.18
CA ILE A 209 -6.95 -8.92 -10.39
C ILE A 209 -8.29 -8.18 -10.42
N SER A 210 -8.99 -8.10 -9.28
CA SER A 210 -10.25 -7.36 -9.19
C SER A 210 -10.07 -5.87 -9.44
N LEU A 211 -8.99 -5.27 -8.95
CA LEU A 211 -8.64 -3.88 -9.20
C LEU A 211 -8.31 -3.66 -10.69
N ALA A 212 -7.54 -4.56 -11.30
CA ALA A 212 -7.20 -4.52 -12.73
C ALA A 212 -8.43 -4.59 -13.63
N ARG A 213 -9.39 -5.46 -13.31
CA ARG A 213 -10.68 -5.56 -14.03
C ARG A 213 -11.52 -4.28 -13.97
N GLY A 214 -11.27 -3.42 -12.97
CA GLY A 214 -11.93 -2.13 -12.84
C GLY A 214 -11.31 -1.02 -13.70
N LEU A 215 -10.15 -1.25 -14.31
CA LEU A 215 -9.46 -0.27 -15.14
C LEU A 215 -10.23 0.03 -16.42
N ARG A 216 -10.07 1.25 -16.91
CA ARG A 216 -10.64 1.74 -18.16
C ARG A 216 -9.53 2.27 -19.07
N ASN A 217 -9.74 2.15 -20.38
CA ASN A 217 -8.84 2.65 -21.41
C ASN A 217 -9.61 3.44 -22.50
N PRO A 218 -10.21 4.59 -22.15
CA PRO A 218 -11.06 5.33 -23.08
C PRO A 218 -10.31 5.87 -24.31
N THR A 219 -9.00 6.12 -24.17
CA THR A 219 -8.11 6.66 -25.19
C THR A 219 -7.43 5.59 -26.04
N ARG A 220 -7.60 4.31 -25.67
CA ARG A 220 -6.92 3.15 -26.30
C ARG A 220 -5.40 3.26 -26.25
N HIS A 221 -4.87 3.76 -25.14
CA HIS A 221 -3.43 3.80 -24.89
C HIS A 221 -2.86 2.37 -24.83
N GLU A 222 -1.74 2.14 -25.51
CA GLU A 222 -1.17 0.82 -25.74
C GLU A 222 -0.76 0.14 -24.42
N GLU A 223 0.05 0.83 -23.61
CA GLU A 223 0.56 0.29 -22.35
C GLU A 223 -0.55 0.06 -21.33
N THR A 224 -1.60 0.90 -21.34
CA THR A 224 -2.79 0.66 -20.51
C THR A 224 -3.48 -0.64 -20.93
N GLN A 225 -3.60 -0.88 -22.23
CA GLN A 225 -4.19 -2.11 -22.76
C GLN A 225 -3.35 -3.34 -22.38
N LEU A 226 -2.02 -3.25 -22.52
CA LEU A 226 -1.09 -4.33 -22.16
C LEU A 226 -1.19 -4.68 -20.67
N VAL A 227 -1.21 -3.69 -19.78
CA VAL A 227 -1.38 -3.92 -18.34
C VAL A 227 -2.71 -4.61 -18.05
N MET A 228 -3.82 -4.17 -18.67
CA MET A 228 -5.14 -4.76 -18.48
C MET A 228 -5.19 -6.23 -18.94
N GLU A 229 -4.57 -6.54 -20.08
CA GLU A 229 -4.50 -7.90 -20.63
C GLU A 229 -3.61 -8.80 -19.76
N ALA A 230 -2.41 -8.31 -19.40
CA ALA A 230 -1.43 -9.06 -18.61
C ALA A 230 -1.94 -9.39 -17.21
N MET A 231 -2.77 -8.53 -16.61
CA MET A 231 -3.40 -8.77 -15.30
C MET A 231 -4.67 -9.64 -15.37
N SER A 232 -5.18 -9.92 -16.57
CA SER A 232 -6.40 -10.73 -16.79
C SER A 232 -6.12 -12.19 -17.16
N GLY A 233 -4.86 -12.52 -17.46
CA GLY A 233 -4.38 -13.85 -17.88
C GLY A 233 -4.12 -14.83 -16.75
#